data_AF-A0A1C3K132-F1
#
_entry.id   AF-A0A1C3K132-F1
#
_cell.length_a   1.000
_cell.length_b   1.000
_cell.length_c   1.000
_cell.angle_alpha   90.00
_cell.angle_beta   90.00
_cell.angle_gamma   90.00
#
_symmetry.space_group_name_H-M   'P 1'
#
loop_
_entity.id
_entity.type
_entity.pdbx_description
1 polymer ?
#
loop_
_entity_poly.entity_id
_entity_poly.type
_entity_poly.pdbx_seq_one_letter_code
_entity_poly.pdbx_strand_id
1 'polypeptide(L)'
;MIGLGIAVVIGGNLYQVGSLSRMGPGLFPIILGVLLALMGVLIIVTAKTLPPDEEGDEMGPPEWRGWACILGGLVAFMILGRYGGLVPATFALVFIAAMGDREHTWRTALLLALGVTVVGCAIFSWGLQLQFPLLRWG
;
A
#
# COMPACT_ATOMS: atom_id res chain seq x y z
N MET A 1 -6.12 -1.39 -14.87
CA MET A 1 -6.69 -0.95 -13.57
C MET A 1 -8.21 -1.03 -13.50
N ILE A 2 -8.97 -0.55 -14.51
CA ILE A 2 -10.45 -0.57 -14.48
C ILE A 2 -11.02 -1.99 -14.37
N GLY A 3 -10.63 -2.92 -15.24
CA GLY A 3 -11.15 -4.30 -15.22
C GLY A 3 -10.87 -5.04 -13.92
N LEU A 4 -9.66 -4.86 -13.37
CA LEU A 4 -9.27 -5.41 -12.06
C LEU A 4 -10.06 -4.76 -10.92
N GLY A 5 -10.25 -3.44 -10.93
CA GLY A 5 -11.05 -2.72 -9.94
C GLY A 5 -12.51 -3.19 -9.94
N ILE A 6 -13.13 -3.32 -11.11
CA ILE A 6 -14.50 -3.84 -11.26
C ILE A 6 -14.60 -5.29 -10.76
N ALA A 7 -13.64 -6.15 -11.13
CA ALA A 7 -13.63 -7.55 -10.67
C ALA A 7 -13.54 -7.64 -9.13
N VAL A 8 -12.71 -6.80 -8.50
CA VAL A 8 -12.59 -6.74 -7.04
C VAL A 8 -13.87 -6.22 -6.38
N VAL A 9 -14.57 -5.25 -6.98
CA VAL A 9 -15.89 -4.78 -6.48
C VAL A 9 -16.93 -5.89 -6.55
N ILE A 10 -17.00 -6.61 -7.67
CA ILE A 10 -17.94 -7.72 -7.83
C ILE A 10 -17.62 -8.83 -6.83
N GLY A 11 -16.35 -9.20 -6.68
CA GLY A 11 -15.91 -10.20 -5.70
C GLY A 11 -16.13 -9.77 -4.26
N GLY A 12 -15.93 -8.49 -3.94
CA GLY A 12 -16.16 -7.92 -2.62
C GLY A 12 -17.63 -7.92 -2.20
N ASN A 13 -18.56 -7.79 -3.16
CA ASN A 13 -19.99 -7.91 -2.92
C ASN A 13 -20.44 -9.33 -2.53
N LEU A 14 -19.63 -10.38 -2.77
CA LEU A 14 -19.90 -11.72 -2.23
C LEU A 14 -19.61 -11.82 -0.72
N TYR A 15 -18.90 -10.84 -0.15
CA TYR A 15 -18.63 -10.78 1.29
C TYR A 15 -19.60 -9.83 1.99
N GLN A 16 -19.92 -10.11 3.25
CA GLN A 16 -20.70 -9.18 4.06
C GLN A 16 -19.92 -7.86 4.18
N VAL A 17 -20.47 -6.80 3.58
CA VAL A 17 -19.92 -5.44 3.63
C VAL A 17 -20.09 -4.84 5.04
N GLY A 18 -21.09 -5.31 5.80
CA GLY A 18 -21.39 -4.80 7.14
C GLY A 18 -21.96 -3.39 7.11
N SER A 19 -21.83 -2.67 8.21
CA SER A 19 -22.20 -1.25 8.37
C SER A 19 -20.95 -0.43 8.64
N LEU A 20 -20.96 0.90 8.43
CA LEU A 20 -19.78 1.74 8.74
C LEU A 20 -19.32 1.60 10.21
N SER A 21 -20.25 1.32 11.13
CA SER A 21 -19.95 1.10 12.55
C SER A 21 -19.50 -0.34 12.87
N ARG A 22 -19.66 -1.30 11.94
CA ARG A 22 -19.19 -2.69 12.03
C ARG A 22 -18.71 -3.13 10.66
N MET A 23 -17.49 -2.72 10.33
CA MET A 23 -16.83 -2.98 9.06
C MET A 23 -16.78 -4.49 8.81
N GLY A 24 -17.51 -4.95 7.79
CA GLY A 24 -17.43 -6.33 7.34
C GLY A 24 -16.19 -6.57 6.47
N PRO A 25 -15.75 -7.83 6.29
CA PRO A 25 -14.55 -8.16 5.52
C PRO A 25 -14.65 -7.73 4.04
N GLY A 26 -15.86 -7.49 3.52
CA GLY A 26 -16.09 -7.01 2.16
C GLY A 26 -15.91 -5.50 1.97
N LEU A 27 -15.92 -4.67 3.02
CA LEU A 27 -15.89 -3.21 2.84
C LEU A 27 -14.54 -2.71 2.30
N PHE A 28 -13.44 -3.22 2.84
CA PHE A 28 -12.08 -2.86 2.42
C PHE A 28 -11.81 -3.17 0.93
N PRO A 29 -12.03 -4.40 0.42
CA PRO A 29 -11.80 -4.70 -0.98
C PRO A 29 -12.71 -3.90 -1.92
N ILE A 30 -13.99 -3.67 -1.55
CA ILE A 30 -14.89 -2.85 -2.38
C ILE A 30 -14.38 -1.43 -2.52
N ILE A 31 -13.97 -0.77 -1.42
CA ILE A 31 -13.44 0.61 -1.46
C ILE A 31 -12.19 0.67 -2.35
N LEU A 32 -11.26 -0.27 -2.19
CA LEU A 32 -10.07 -0.36 -3.04
C LEU A 32 -10.44 -0.56 -4.51
N GLY A 33 -11.37 -1.47 -4.81
CA GLY A 33 -11.82 -1.73 -6.17
C GLY A 33 -12.46 -0.51 -6.84
N VAL A 34 -13.29 0.24 -6.10
CA VAL A 34 -13.87 1.51 -6.56
C VAL A 34 -12.78 2.56 -6.82
N LEU A 35 -11.83 2.74 -5.90
CA LEU A 35 -10.72 3.68 -6.07
C LEU A 35 -9.85 3.33 -7.28
N LEU A 36 -9.53 2.05 -7.48
CA LEU A 36 -8.77 1.56 -8.62
C LEU A 36 -9.53 1.76 -9.94
N ALA A 37 -10.84 1.55 -9.96
CA ALA A 37 -11.68 1.81 -11.12
C ALA A 37 -11.72 3.31 -11.45
N LEU A 38 -11.91 4.17 -10.45
CA LEU A 38 -11.90 5.62 -10.60
C LEU A 38 -10.56 6.15 -11.11
N MET A 39 -9.44 5.68 -10.55
CA MET A 39 -8.10 6.03 -11.05
C MET A 39 -7.91 5.63 -12.51
N GLY A 40 -8.38 4.44 -12.90
CA GLY A 40 -8.31 4.01 -14.28
C GLY A 40 -9.14 4.88 -15.23
N VAL A 41 -10.33 5.33 -14.82
CA VAL A 41 -11.14 6.28 -15.60
C VAL A 41 -10.43 7.63 -15.70
N LEU A 42 -9.88 8.14 -14.60
CA LEU A 42 -9.18 9.42 -14.58
C LEU A 42 -7.99 9.42 -15.55
N ILE A 43 -7.19 8.35 -15.56
CA ILE A 43 -6.05 8.20 -16.48
C ILE A 43 -6.49 8.31 -17.95
N ILE A 44 -7.62 7.68 -18.33
CA ILE A 44 -8.15 7.77 -19.71
C ILE A 44 -8.56 9.20 -20.05
N VAL A 45 -9.19 9.90 -19.10
CA VAL A 45 -9.61 11.30 -19.31
C VAL A 45 -8.37 12.19 -19.46
N THR A 46 -7.38 12.08 -18.58
CA THR A 46 -6.15 12.87 -18.64
C THR A 46 -5.33 12.57 -19.89
N ALA A 47 -5.25 11.30 -20.31
CA ALA A 47 -4.54 10.90 -21.52
C ALA A 47 -5.17 11.46 -22.81
N LYS A 48 -6.48 11.74 -22.80
CA LYS A 48 -7.17 12.39 -23.93
C LYS A 48 -7.02 13.91 -23.95
N THR A 49 -6.65 14.52 -22.82
CA THR A 49 -6.51 15.99 -22.69
C THR A 49 -5.08 16.48 -22.87
N LEU A 50 -4.07 15.61 -22.73
CA LEU A 50 -2.68 15.95 -23.00
C LEU A 50 -2.39 15.83 -24.51
N PRO A 51 -1.56 16.72 -25.09
CA PRO A 51 -1.01 16.49 -26.42
C PRO A 51 -0.27 15.14 -26.44
N PRO A 52 -0.25 14.40 -27.56
CA PRO A 52 0.56 13.19 -27.64
C PRO A 52 2.03 13.57 -27.42
N ASP A 53 2.60 13.10 -26.31
CA ASP A 53 4.04 13.19 -26.07
C ASP A 53 4.76 12.40 -27.17
N GLU A 54 5.73 13.03 -27.85
CA GLU A 54 6.56 12.40 -28.90
C GLU A 54 7.57 11.39 -28.33
N GLU A 55 7.70 11.31 -27.01
CA GLU A 55 8.46 10.28 -26.32
C GLU A 55 7.61 9.01 -26.26
N GLY A 56 7.86 8.13 -27.22
CA GLY A 56 7.18 6.84 -27.33
C GLY A 56 7.10 6.14 -25.99
N ASP A 57 5.93 5.55 -25.73
CA ASP A 57 5.58 4.66 -24.62
C ASP A 57 6.50 3.42 -24.63
N GLU A 58 7.79 3.61 -24.37
CA GLU A 58 8.71 2.54 -24.05
C GLU A 58 8.30 2.05 -22.67
N MET A 59 7.43 1.04 -22.66
CA MET A 59 7.19 0.22 -21.48
C MET A 59 8.56 -0.27 -20.99
N GLY A 60 9.10 0.45 -20.00
CA GLY A 60 10.38 0.12 -19.39
C GLY A 60 10.38 -1.34 -18.93
N PRO A 61 11.56 -1.98 -18.86
CA PRO A 61 11.66 -3.37 -18.46
C PRO A 61 10.94 -3.60 -17.12
N PRO A 62 10.15 -4.68 -16.99
CA PRO A 62 9.31 -4.91 -15.82
C PRO A 62 10.15 -4.86 -14.54
N GLU A 63 9.67 -4.10 -13.55
CA GLU A 63 10.39 -3.82 -12.31
C GLU A 63 10.37 -5.00 -11.32
N TRP A 64 10.91 -6.15 -11.72
CA TRP A 64 10.90 -7.38 -10.92
C TRP A 64 11.46 -7.17 -9.50
N ARG A 65 12.42 -6.26 -9.34
CA ARG A 65 12.98 -5.86 -8.05
C ARG A 65 11.93 -5.21 -7.14
N GLY A 66 11.12 -4.29 -7.67
CA GLY A 66 10.04 -3.64 -6.93
C GLY A 66 8.99 -4.66 -6.47
N TRP A 67 8.60 -5.59 -7.34
CA TRP A 67 7.65 -6.65 -7.01
C TRP A 67 8.16 -7.56 -5.88
N ALA A 68 9.42 -8.01 -5.98
CA ALA A 68 10.04 -8.84 -4.95
C ALA A 68 10.19 -8.07 -3.62
N CYS A 69 10.54 -6.79 -3.65
CA CYS A 69 10.64 -5.94 -2.47
C CYS A 69 9.28 -5.71 -1.79
N ILE A 70 8.21 -5.46 -2.52
CA ILE A 70 6.87 -5.29 -1.94
C ILE A 70 6.42 -6.58 -1.25
N LEU A 71 6.56 -7.73 -1.91
CA LEU A 71 6.22 -9.04 -1.34
C LEU A 71 7.11 -9.37 -0.13
N GLY A 72 8.41 -9.16 -0.23
CA GLY A 72 9.36 -9.39 0.85
C GLY A 72 9.11 -8.49 2.05
N GLY A 73 8.78 -7.22 1.82
CA GLY A 73 8.39 -6.26 2.85
C GLY A 73 7.11 -6.70 3.56
N LEU A 74 6.10 -7.18 2.84
CA LEU A 74 4.86 -7.70 3.43
C LEU A 74 5.11 -8.93 4.32
N VAL A 75 5.98 -9.84 3.88
CA VAL A 75 6.39 -11.01 4.68
C VAL A 75 7.15 -10.56 5.93
N ALA A 76 8.08 -9.61 5.79
CA ALA A 76 8.80 -9.04 6.93
C ALA A 76 7.84 -8.36 7.92
N PHE A 77 6.84 -7.62 7.44
CA PHE A 77 5.80 -7.00 8.27
C PHE A 77 5.01 -8.05 9.06
N MET A 78 4.59 -9.15 8.42
CA MET A 78 3.84 -10.20 9.10
C MET A 78 4.66 -10.88 10.21
N ILE A 79 5.94 -11.13 9.95
CA ILE A 79 6.85 -11.75 10.92
C ILE A 79 7.16 -10.77 12.06
N LEU A 80 7.69 -9.58 11.75
CA LEU A 80 8.06 -8.59 12.76
C LEU A 80 6.84 -8.05 13.51
N GLY A 81 5.68 -7.96 12.86
CA GLY A 81 4.43 -7.57 13.50
C GLY A 81 4.01 -8.55 14.58
N ARG A 82 4.27 -9.85 14.37
CA ARG A 82 4.00 -10.90 15.36
C ARG A 82 5.01 -10.88 16.52
N TYR A 83 6.30 -10.68 16.24
CA TYR A 83 7.37 -10.86 17.24
C TYR A 83 7.92 -9.58 17.88
N GLY A 84 7.90 -8.46 17.16
CA GLY A 84 8.49 -7.17 17.59
C GLY A 84 7.49 -6.04 17.76
N GLY A 85 6.23 -6.23 17.34
CA GLY A 85 5.19 -5.21 17.40
C GLY A 85 5.14 -4.30 16.17
N LEU A 86 4.30 -3.26 16.24
CA LEU A 86 3.96 -2.42 15.09
C LEU A 86 5.17 -1.63 14.57
N VAL A 87 5.98 -1.08 15.48
CA VAL A 87 7.10 -0.17 15.11
C VAL A 87 8.15 -0.84 14.22
N PRO A 88 8.77 -1.97 14.62
CA PRO A 88 9.78 -2.61 13.78
C PRO A 88 9.17 -3.20 12.50
N ALA A 89 7.91 -3.63 12.54
CA ALA A 89 7.21 -4.14 11.38
C ALA A 89 7.00 -3.07 10.31
N THR A 90 6.45 -1.91 10.69
CA THR A 90 6.22 -0.79 9.77
C THR A 90 7.53 -0.27 9.21
N PHE A 91 8.57 -0.15 10.04
CA PHE A 91 9.88 0.28 9.58
C PHE A 91 10.46 -0.66 8.53
N ALA A 92 10.46 -1.97 8.80
CA ALA A 92 10.99 -2.96 7.86
C ALA A 92 10.20 -3.01 6.55
N LEU A 93 8.86 -2.95 6.63
CA LEU A 93 8.00 -2.91 5.45
C LEU A 93 8.34 -1.74 4.53
N VAL A 94 8.35 -0.52 5.09
CA VAL A 94 8.58 0.71 4.32
C VAL A 94 10.01 0.75 3.78
N PHE A 95 10.99 0.32 4.59
CA PHE A 95 12.38 0.28 4.16
C PHE A 95 12.60 -0.70 3.01
N ILE A 96 12.07 -1.93 3.10
CA ILE A 96 12.21 -2.95 2.05
C ILE A 96 11.46 -2.50 0.78
N ALA A 97 10.26 -1.93 0.93
CA ALA A 97 9.50 -1.40 -0.21
C ALA A 97 10.24 -0.26 -0.91
N ALA A 98 10.82 0.68 -0.16
CA ALA A 98 11.57 1.81 -0.71
C ALA A 98 12.87 1.39 -1.41
N MET A 99 13.50 0.28 -1.02
CA MET A 99 14.64 -0.30 -1.74
C MET A 99 14.26 -1.02 -3.04
N GLY A 100 12.96 -1.24 -3.27
CA GLY A 100 12.45 -1.81 -4.51
C GLY A 100 12.57 -0.87 -5.69
N ASP A 101 12.57 0.44 -5.42
CA ASP A 101 12.78 1.49 -6.41
C ASP A 101 14.26 1.58 -6.80
N ARG A 102 14.54 1.68 -8.10
CA ARG A 102 15.90 1.77 -8.66
C ARG A 102 16.53 3.14 -8.44
N GLU A 103 15.72 4.18 -8.23
CA GLU A 103 16.19 5.56 -8.08
C GLU A 103 16.48 5.94 -6.61
N HIS A 104 15.93 5.19 -5.67
CA HIS A 104 16.11 5.49 -4.25
C HIS A 104 17.49 5.05 -3.75
N THR A 105 18.26 6.03 -3.30
CA THR A 105 19.47 5.77 -2.49
C THR A 105 19.06 5.24 -1.13
N TRP A 106 19.85 4.32 -0.55
CA TRP A 106 19.63 3.76 0.80
C TRP A 106 19.33 4.83 1.87
N ARG A 107 19.96 6.02 1.76
CA ARG A 107 19.74 7.16 2.67
C ARG A 107 18.32 7.74 2.56
N THR A 108 17.81 7.91 1.34
CA THR A 108 16.46 8.40 1.09
C THR A 108 15.42 7.39 1.56
N ALA A 109 15.63 6.11 1.26
CA ALA A 109 14.79 5.02 1.75
C ALA A 109 14.74 4.97 3.28
N LEU A 110 15.89 5.17 3.96
CA LEU A 110 15.97 5.20 5.42
C LEU A 110 15.20 6.39 6.02
N LEU A 111 15.35 7.59 5.44
CA LEU A 111 14.63 8.79 5.89
C LEU A 111 13.12 8.65 5.71
N LEU A 112 12.68 8.12 4.56
CA LEU A 112 11.27 7.83 4.29
C LEU A 112 10.72 6.80 5.29
N ALA A 113 11.44 5.69 5.49
CA ALA A 113 11.04 4.66 6.45
C ALA A 113 10.93 5.21 7.87
N LEU A 114 11.90 6.01 8.31
CA LEU A 114 11.83 6.69 9.62
C LEU A 114 10.64 7.62 9.73
N GLY A 115 10.44 8.52 8.75
CA GLY A 115 9.33 9.47 8.76
C GLY A 115 7.97 8.79 8.82
N VAL A 116 7.74 7.80 7.94
CA VAL A 116 6.50 7.03 7.90
C VAL A 116 6.29 6.24 9.19
N THR A 117 7.36 5.64 9.75
CA THR A 117 7.26 4.91 11.02
C THR A 117 6.89 5.84 12.17
N VAL A 118 7.50 7.03 12.27
CA VAL A 118 7.20 8.00 13.33
C VAL A 118 5.76 8.51 13.22
N VAL A 119 5.34 8.91 12.01
CA VAL A 119 3.96 9.37 11.76
C VAL A 119 2.96 8.26 12.04
N GLY A 120 3.24 7.03 11.58
CA GLY A 120 2.44 5.86 11.88
C GLY A 120 2.31 5.63 13.39
N CYS A 121 3.43 5.61 14.12
CA CYS A 121 3.42 5.46 15.57
C CYS A 121 2.61 6.56 16.27
N ALA A 122 2.74 7.82 15.84
CA ALA A 122 1.99 8.93 16.40
C ALA A 122 0.47 8.79 16.16
N ILE A 123 0.06 8.42 14.95
CA ILE A 123 -1.37 8.21 14.62
C ILE A 123 -1.93 7.02 15.41
N PHE A 124 -1.19 5.91 15.50
CA PHE A 124 -1.65 4.72 16.23
C PHE A 124 -1.67 4.92 17.75
N SER A 125 -0.68 5.62 18.30
CA SER A 125 -0.60 5.89 19.73
C SER A 125 -1.58 6.97 20.19
N TRP A 126 -1.68 8.09 19.46
CA TRP A 126 -2.50 9.24 19.86
C TRP A 126 -3.83 9.34 19.14
N GLY A 127 -3.90 8.99 17.85
CA GLY A 127 -5.10 9.18 17.04
C GLY A 127 -6.15 8.07 17.24
N LEU A 128 -5.70 6.83 17.36
CA LEU A 128 -6.58 5.66 17.32
C LEU A 128 -6.74 4.91 18.66
N GLN A 129 -5.87 5.18 19.66
CA GLN A 129 -5.79 4.43 20.94
C GLN A 129 -5.95 2.90 20.76
N LEU A 130 -5.44 2.36 19.66
CA LEU A 130 -5.65 0.97 19.31
C LEU A 130 -4.83 0.09 20.26
N GLN A 131 -5.45 -0.94 20.84
CA GLN A 131 -4.81 -1.92 21.75
C GLN A 131 -3.83 -2.87 21.02
N PHE A 132 -3.16 -2.40 19.95
CA PHE A 132 -2.04 -3.13 19.40
C PHE A 132 -0.80 -2.80 20.21
N PRO A 133 -0.14 -3.79 20.83
CA PRO A 133 1.08 -3.56 21.59
C PRO A 133 2.14 -2.99 20.66
N LEU A 134 2.48 -1.71 20.89
CA LEU A 134 3.43 -0.94 20.08
C LEU A 134 4.80 -1.65 20.03
N LEU A 135 5.18 -2.29 21.13
CA LEU A 135 6.30 -3.21 21.25
C LEU A 135 5.79 -4.48 21.95
N ARG A 136 5.86 -5.62 21.27
CA ARG A 136 5.87 -6.93 21.95
C ARG A 136 7.31 -7.38 22.00
N TRP A 137 7.80 -7.64 23.21
CA TRP A 137 9.04 -8.36 23.43
C TRP A 137 8.64 -9.70 24.06
N GLY A 138 8.55 -10.75 23.25
CA GLY A 138 8.14 -12.10 23.66
C GLY A 138 6.73 -12.48 23.25
#